data_AF-A0A162R1D8-F1
#
_entry.id   AF-A0A162R1D8-F1
#
_cell.length_a   1.000
_cell.length_b   1.000
_cell.length_c   1.000
_cell.angle_alpha   90.00
_cell.angle_beta   90.00
_cell.angle_gamma   90.00
#
_symmetry.space_group_name_H-M   'P 1'
#
loop_
_entity.id
_entity.type
_entity.pdbx_description
1 polymer ?
#
loop_
_entity_poly.entity_id
_entity_poly.type
_entity_poly.pdbx_seq_one_letter_code
_entity_poly.pdbx_strand_id
1 'polypeptide(L)'
;MARLYVKANDAFSTFEFFTTHQWRFISNNWIRLMNEMSAEDRDIFYFDVGNINWRNYFESYILGVRLYGFREDISSLPLARRNLNRLYWIRLVVLLLVLVGFILLLSAILF
;
A
#
# COMPACT_ATOMS: atom_id res chain seq x y z
N MET A 1 18.00 13.57 6.70
CA MET A 1 16.56 13.48 6.35
C MET A 1 16.21 14.22 5.06
N ALA A 2 16.49 15.52 4.91
CA ALA A 2 16.12 16.28 3.70
C ALA A 2 16.66 15.68 2.37
N ARG A 3 17.92 15.24 2.32
CA ARG A 3 18.51 14.66 1.10
C ARG A 3 17.91 13.31 0.68
N LEU A 4 17.54 12.46 1.64
CA LEU A 4 16.89 11.18 1.33
C LEU A 4 15.48 11.43 0.79
N TYR A 5 14.76 12.37 1.41
CA TYR A 5 13.43 12.77 0.97
C TYR A 5 13.44 13.34 -0.46
N VAL A 6 14.41 14.21 -0.79
CA VAL A 6 14.58 14.74 -2.15
C VAL A 6 14.81 13.61 -3.16
N LYS A 7 15.74 12.68 -2.89
CA LYS A 7 15.97 11.53 -3.80
C LYS A 7 14.73 10.64 -3.97
N ALA A 8 14.00 10.38 -2.89
CA ALA A 8 12.77 9.60 -2.97
C ALA A 8 11.70 10.34 -3.79
N ASN A 9 11.57 11.65 -3.58
CA ASN A 9 10.65 12.49 -4.34
C ASN A 9 10.99 12.52 -5.83
N ASP A 10 12.26 12.65 -6.20
CA ASP A 10 12.69 12.63 -7.61
C ASP A 10 12.41 11.28 -8.29
N ALA A 11 12.57 10.17 -7.54
CA ALA A 11 12.19 8.86 -8.03
C ALA A 11 10.67 8.75 -8.22
N PHE A 12 9.89 9.18 -7.22
CA PHE A 12 8.43 9.12 -7.30
C PHE A 12 7.84 10.01 -8.39
N SER A 13 8.38 11.22 -8.60
CA SER A 13 7.92 12.11 -9.68
C SER A 13 8.16 11.48 -11.06
N THR A 14 9.28 10.77 -11.23
CA THR A 14 9.58 10.04 -12.47
C THR A 14 8.55 8.93 -12.74
N PHE A 15 8.06 8.27 -11.70
CA PHE A 15 7.05 7.19 -11.82
C PHE A 15 5.61 7.68 -11.70
N GLU A 16 5.37 8.98 -11.49
CA GLU A 16 4.05 9.52 -11.18
C GLU A 16 3.03 9.14 -12.26
N PHE A 17 3.34 9.39 -13.53
CA PHE A 17 2.47 9.04 -14.64
C PHE A 17 2.03 7.57 -14.62
N PHE A 18 2.96 6.66 -14.36
CA PHE A 18 2.69 5.22 -14.36
C PHE A 18 1.92 4.76 -13.11
N THR A 19 2.10 5.41 -11.97
CA THR A 19 1.57 4.96 -10.69
C THR A 19 0.24 5.60 -10.31
N THR A 20 -0.08 6.78 -10.84
CA THR A 20 -1.27 7.56 -10.45
C THR A 20 -2.43 7.48 -11.44
N HIS A 21 -2.17 7.07 -12.68
CA HIS A 21 -3.21 6.93 -13.69
C HIS A 21 -3.95 5.59 -13.57
N GLN A 22 -5.22 5.58 -13.94
CA GLN A 22 -6.00 4.34 -14.00
C GLN A 22 -5.61 3.55 -15.25
N TRP A 23 -5.19 2.31 -15.04
CA TRP A 23 -4.86 1.39 -16.11
C TRP A 23 -5.89 0.28 -16.16
N ARG A 24 -6.55 0.14 -17.32
CA ARG A 24 -7.44 -0.98 -17.57
C ARG A 24 -6.66 -2.10 -18.24
N PHE A 25 -6.16 -3.04 -17.46
CA PHE A 25 -5.53 -4.26 -17.97
C PHE A 25 -6.62 -5.28 -18.31
N ILE A 26 -6.98 -5.38 -19.59
CA ILE A 26 -7.89 -6.42 -20.07
C ILE A 26 -7.04 -7.64 -20.44
N SER A 27 -7.16 -8.72 -19.68
CA SER A 27 -6.51 -9.99 -19.98
C SER A 27 -7.54 -11.10 -19.97
N ASN A 28 -8.11 -11.37 -21.15
CA ASN A 28 -9.10 -12.44 -21.33
C ASN A 28 -8.45 -13.76 -21.79
N ASN A 29 -7.20 -13.71 -22.25
CA ASN A 29 -6.50 -14.86 -22.82
C ASN A 29 -6.31 -15.96 -21.77
N TRP A 30 -5.94 -15.62 -20.54
CA TRP A 30 -5.76 -16.61 -19.48
C TRP A 30 -7.10 -17.24 -19.06
N ILE A 31 -8.18 -16.45 -19.00
CA ILE A 31 -9.53 -16.94 -18.68
C ILE A 31 -9.98 -17.94 -19.75
N ARG A 32 -9.76 -17.58 -21.01
CA ARG A 32 -10.09 -18.44 -22.15
C ARG A 32 -9.28 -19.73 -22.13
N LEU A 33 -7.97 -19.64 -21.93
CA LEU A 33 -7.10 -20.82 -21.81
C LEU A 33 -7.55 -21.73 -20.67
N MET A 34 -7.89 -21.15 -19.51
CA MET A 34 -8.43 -21.90 -18.37
C MET A 34 -9.71 -22.65 -18.74
N ASN A 35 -10.64 -21.99 -19.42
CA ASN A 35 -11.91 -22.60 -19.84
C ASN A 35 -11.72 -23.72 -20.87
N GLU A 36 -10.72 -23.61 -21.74
CA GLU A 36 -10.40 -24.60 -22.79
C GLU A 36 -9.58 -25.80 -22.27
N MET A 37 -8.91 -25.69 -21.11
CA MET A 37 -8.15 -26.80 -20.52
C MET A 37 -9.04 -27.93 -19.97
N SER A 38 -8.57 -29.18 -20.12
CA SER A 38 -9.20 -30.36 -19.51
C SER A 38 -9.10 -30.31 -17.98
N ALA A 39 -9.89 -31.16 -17.31
CA ALA A 39 -9.79 -31.28 -15.85
C ALA A 39 -8.42 -31.81 -15.42
N GLU A 40 -7.81 -32.74 -16.18
CA GLU A 40 -6.48 -33.24 -15.88
C GLU A 40 -5.41 -32.14 -16.03
N ASP A 41 -5.46 -31.35 -17.10
CA ASP A 41 -4.48 -30.27 -17.33
C ASP A 41 -4.57 -29.18 -16.27
N ARG A 42 -5.78 -28.85 -15.79
CA ARG A 42 -5.96 -27.87 -14.70
C ARG A 42 -5.37 -28.36 -13.38
N ASP A 43 -5.33 -29.66 -13.13
CA ASP A 43 -4.75 -30.24 -11.92
C ASP A 43 -3.22 -30.33 -12.02
N ILE A 44 -2.70 -30.63 -13.22
CA ILE A 44 -1.25 -30.69 -13.49
C ILE A 44 -0.64 -29.29 -13.50
N PHE A 45 -1.33 -28.31 -14.09
CA PHE A 45 -0.83 -26.95 -14.26
C PHE A 45 -1.51 -25.96 -13.31
N TYR A 46 -0.73 -25.41 -12.38
CA TYR A 46 -1.15 -24.39 -11.42
C TYR A 46 -1.36 -23.00 -12.07
N PHE A 47 -2.35 -22.89 -12.96
CA PHE A 47 -2.69 -21.64 -13.64
C PHE A 47 -3.71 -20.79 -12.88
N ASP A 48 -4.49 -21.38 -11.97
CA ASP A 48 -5.52 -20.65 -11.22
C ASP A 48 -4.91 -19.95 -10.00
N VAL A 49 -4.58 -18.67 -10.20
CA VAL A 49 -4.07 -17.80 -9.14
C VAL A 49 -5.11 -17.51 -8.05
N GLY A 50 -6.40 -17.80 -8.29
CA GLY A 50 -7.47 -17.69 -7.29
C GLY A 50 -7.30 -18.68 -6.13
N ASN A 51 -6.65 -19.82 -6.38
CA ASN A 51 -6.39 -20.83 -5.35
C ASN A 51 -5.24 -20.46 -4.40
N ILE A 52 -4.50 -19.38 -4.68
CA ILE A 52 -3.45 -18.89 -3.81
C ILE A 52 -4.08 -18.32 -2.54
N ASN A 53 -3.56 -18.72 -1.37
CA ASN A 53 -3.84 -18.00 -0.14
C ASN A 53 -3.10 -16.65 -0.16
N TRP A 54 -3.72 -15.66 -0.78
CA TRP A 54 -3.16 -14.33 -0.98
C TRP A 54 -2.74 -13.65 0.32
N ARG A 55 -3.47 -13.89 1.42
CA ARG A 55 -3.12 -13.35 2.74
C ARG A 55 -1.74 -13.85 3.18
N ASN A 56 -1.55 -15.17 3.18
CA ASN A 56 -0.28 -15.78 3.61
C ASN A 56 0.87 -15.44 2.64
N TYR A 57 0.57 -15.37 1.34
CA TYR A 57 1.53 -14.96 0.32
C TYR A 57 2.05 -13.55 0.60
N PHE A 58 1.15 -12.58 0.75
CA PHE A 58 1.55 -11.19 1.00
C PHE A 58 2.21 -11.01 2.36
N GLU A 59 1.76 -11.72 3.39
CA GLU A 59 2.41 -11.70 4.70
C GLU A 59 3.87 -12.16 4.61
N SER A 60 4.10 -13.31 3.98
CA SER A 60 5.46 -13.85 3.78
C SER A 60 6.31 -12.94 2.90
N TYR A 61 5.73 -12.41 1.82
CA TYR A 61 6.39 -11.46 0.93
C TYR A 61 6.83 -10.19 1.67
N ILE A 62 5.93 -9.55 2.42
CA ILE A 62 6.22 -8.32 3.16
C ILE A 62 7.29 -8.56 4.23
N LEU A 63 7.20 -9.68 4.96
CA LEU A 63 8.21 -10.06 5.94
C LEU A 63 9.57 -10.31 5.28
N GLY A 64 9.60 -10.97 4.12
CA GLY A 64 10.81 -11.18 3.34
C GLY A 64 11.43 -9.87 2.84
N VAL A 65 10.64 -8.95 2.31
CA VAL A 65 11.12 -7.62 1.88
C VAL A 65 11.71 -6.85 3.07
N ARG A 66 11.08 -6.90 4.23
CA ARG A 66 11.60 -6.29 5.46
C ARG A 66 12.96 -6.88 5.85
N LEU A 67 13.03 -8.20 5.95
CA LEU A 67 14.21 -8.90 6.44
C LEU A 67 15.39 -8.83 5.45
N TYR A 68 15.14 -8.97 4.16
CA TYR A 68 16.20 -9.08 3.15
C TYR A 68 16.39 -7.81 2.33
N GLY A 69 15.29 -7.15 1.93
CA GLY A 69 15.33 -5.92 1.15
C GLY A 69 15.80 -4.74 1.98
N PHE A 70 15.19 -4.53 3.15
CA PHE A 70 15.53 -3.44 4.06
C PHE A 70 16.53 -3.82 5.15
N ARG A 71 16.81 -5.12 5.34
CA ARG A 71 17.71 -5.62 6.39
C ARG A 71 17.25 -5.20 7.79
N GLU A 72 15.94 -5.15 8.01
CA GLU A 72 15.32 -4.81 9.29
C GLU A 72 14.86 -6.07 10.02
N ASP A 73 15.11 -6.12 11.34
CA ASP A 73 14.67 -7.23 12.18
C ASP A 73 13.13 -7.24 12.35
N ILE A 74 12.53 -8.43 12.33
CA ILE A 74 11.09 -8.64 12.50
C ILE A 74 10.62 -8.18 13.89
N SER A 75 11.46 -8.30 14.92
CA SER A 75 11.21 -7.82 16.29
C SER A 75 11.00 -6.30 16.37
N SER A 76 11.37 -5.52 15.34
CA SER A 76 11.10 -4.08 15.27
C SER A 76 9.65 -3.75 14.87
N LEU A 77 8.86 -4.71 14.39
CA LEU A 77 7.48 -4.49 13.94
C LEU A 77 6.55 -3.88 15.01
N PRO A 78 6.57 -4.31 16.29
CA PRO A 78 5.76 -3.69 17.33
C PRO A 78 6.11 -2.21 17.52
N LEU A 79 7.39 -1.85 17.45
CA LEU A 79 7.82 -0.45 17.54
C LEU A 79 7.34 0.35 16.34
N ALA A 80 7.48 -0.17 15.12
CA ALA A 80 6.97 0.47 13.91
C ALA A 80 5.46 0.73 13.99
N ARG A 81 4.69 -0.26 14.50
CA ARG A 81 3.24 -0.12 14.70
C ARG A 81 2.89 0.93 15.75
N ARG A 82 3.63 0.99 16.86
CA ARG A 82 3.46 2.05 17.87
C ARG A 82 3.74 3.43 17.30
N ASN A 83 4.80 3.57 16.51
CA ASN A 83 5.15 4.83 15.86
C ASN A 83 4.06 5.27 14.88
N LEU A 84 3.54 4.35 14.06
CA LEU A 84 2.44 4.63 13.13
C LEU A 84 1.17 5.06 13.86
N ASN A 85 0.79 4.35 14.92
CA ASN A 85 -0.36 4.71 15.76
C ASN A 85 -0.19 6.09 16.39
N ARG A 86 1.02 6.41 16.88
CA ARG A 86 1.32 7.75 17.42
C ARG A 86 1.13 8.83 16.35
N LEU A 87 1.65 8.64 15.14
CA LEU A 87 1.49 9.58 14.03
C LEU A 87 0.02 9.75 13.62
N TYR A 88 -0.76 8.67 13.63
CA TYR A 88 -2.19 8.71 13.39
C TYR A 88 -2.92 9.60 14.40
N TRP A 89 -2.67 9.42 15.70
CA TRP A 89 -3.29 10.25 16.74
C TRP A 89 -2.85 11.71 16.66
N ILE A 90 -1.55 11.97 16.42
CA ILE A 90 -1.04 13.33 16.21
C ILE A 90 -1.78 13.99 15.05
N ARG A 91 -1.91 13.30 13.91
CA ARG A 91 -2.63 13.82 12.74
C ARG A 91 -4.08 14.16 13.07
N LEU A 92 -4.79 13.27 13.77
CA LEU A 92 -6.19 13.51 14.17
C LEU A 92 -6.33 14.74 15.07
N VAL A 93 -5.48 14.86 16.09
CA VAL A 93 -5.50 16.01 17.02
C VAL A 93 -5.21 17.31 16.29
N VAL A 94 -4.20 17.33 15.41
CA VAL A 94 -3.87 18.52 14.61
C VAL A 94 -5.03 18.91 13.71
N LEU A 95 -5.67 17.97 13.01
CA LEU A 95 -6.83 18.25 12.17
C LEU A 95 -7.99 18.83 12.97
N LEU A 96 -8.25 18.29 14.17
CA LEU A 96 -9.29 18.80 15.06
C LEU A 96 -8.99 20.22 15.52
N LEU A 97 -7.75 20.50 15.96
CA LEU A 97 -7.35 21.84 16.38
C LEU A 97 -7.45 22.87 15.25
N VAL A 98 -7.03 22.51 14.03
CA VAL A 98 -7.17 23.37 12.85
C VAL A 98 -8.64 23.64 12.55
N LEU A 99 -9.50 22.63 12.61
CA LEU A 99 -10.93 22.77 12.36
C LEU A 99 -11.60 23.66 13.42
N VAL A 100 -11.29 23.46 14.70
CA VAL A 100 -11.81 24.31 15.79
C VAL A 100 -11.32 25.75 15.62
N GLY A 101 -10.03 25.95 15.36
CA GLY A 101 -9.47 27.29 15.10
C GLY A 101 -10.15 27.99 13.92
N PHE A 102 -10.41 27.25 12.84
CA PHE A 102 -11.12 27.77 11.67
C PHE A 102 -12.57 28.18 11.99
N ILE A 103 -13.31 27.36 12.75
CA ILE A 103 -14.68 27.68 13.19
C ILE A 103 -14.69 28.94 14.07
N LEU A 104 -13.75 29.05 15.02
CA LEU A 104 -13.65 30.22 15.90
C LEU A 104 -13.35 31.49 15.11
N LEU A 105 -12.42 31.44 14.15
CA LEU A 105 -12.11 32.55 13.25
C LEU A 105 -13.34 32.97 12.43
N LEU A 106 -14.07 32.01 11.85
CA LEU A 106 -15.31 32.31 11.11
C LEU A 106 -16.36 32.96 12.02
N SER A 107 -16.53 32.46 13.24
CA SER A 107 -17.49 33.03 14.19
C SER A 107 -17.13 34.48 14.57
N ALA A 108 -15.84 34.80 14.71
CA ALA A 108 -15.38 36.15 15.02
C ALA A 108 -15.43 37.13 13.85
N ILE A 109 -15.61 36.64 12.61
CA ILE A 109 -15.76 37.48 11.41
C ILE A 109 -17.25 37.73 11.11
N LEU A 110 -18.11 36.77 11.44
CA LEU A 110 -19.55 36.82 11.15
C LEU A 110 -20.38 37.49 12.27
N PHE A 111 -19.82 37.64 13.47
CA PHE A 111 -20.39 38.37 14.60
C PHE A 111 -19.44 39.48 15.04
#